data_AF-A0A660TIC4-F1
#
_entry.id   AF-A0A660TIC4-F1
#
_cell.length_a   1.000
_cell.length_b   1.000
_cell.length_c   1.000
_cell.angle_alpha   90.00
_cell.angle_beta   90.00
_cell.angle_gamma   90.00
#
_symmetry.space_group_name_H-M   'P 1'
#
loop_
_entity.id
_entity.type
_entity.pdbx_description
1 polymer ?
#
loop_
_entity_poly.entity_id
_entity_poly.type
_entity_poly.pdbx_seq_one_letter_code
_entity_poly.pdbx_strand_id
1 'polypeptide(L)'
;MTIRYILFIIVIKYMRNYYEILNINPKSSIQEIKRSFRKKAKEIHPDLSKEDQRKSEEQMKLLLKAYKILTNPDRREQYDKLYRRVYSRYSFSYREYLKKKKDDFYSQAKLIFYDLLNLRKDDAISLYENLCRETDFKLEKYLSRADFMDCTFLLAEGYTERGDYQKAYSYYKKIYLYELEKPYFHHFIDEIIDRMRDLVCFKMVGVFNGETLLAYLDDLIRFNFSNKDTAFFYKKVAEVYSSLGNNNQALIYLEKGLNLNRKLSGVKKLKEKISYHTLVNLQNT
;
A
#
# COMPACT_ATOMS: atom_id res chain seq x y z
N MET A 1 -9.32 5.42 9.85
CA MET A 1 -8.44 4.23 9.89
C MET A 1 -7.36 4.44 10.97
N THR A 2 -7.36 3.70 12.08
CA THR A 2 -6.52 4.08 13.22
C THR A 2 -5.05 3.74 13.00
N ILE A 3 -4.20 4.77 13.14
CA ILE A 3 -2.75 4.70 13.41
C ILE A 3 -2.42 3.58 14.40
N ARG A 4 -3.35 3.29 15.32
CA ARG A 4 -3.30 2.22 16.32
C ARG A 4 -3.00 0.81 15.77
N TYR A 5 -3.35 0.44 14.53
CA TYR A 5 -3.08 -0.93 14.02
C TYR A 5 -1.65 -1.08 13.44
N ILE A 6 -1.17 -0.05 12.74
CA ILE A 6 0.23 0.05 12.30
C ILE A 6 1.14 0.28 13.52
N LEU A 7 0.70 1.08 14.49
CA LEU A 7 1.39 1.23 15.77
C LEU A 7 1.37 -0.09 16.57
N PHE A 8 0.31 -0.90 16.52
CA PHE A 8 0.26 -2.19 17.24
C PHE A 8 1.25 -3.22 16.66
N ILE A 9 1.35 -3.32 15.33
CA ILE A 9 2.30 -4.19 14.63
C ILE A 9 3.75 -3.71 14.82
N ILE A 10 3.98 -2.40 14.81
CA ILE A 10 5.30 -1.81 15.10
C ILE A 10 5.66 -1.98 16.59
N VAL A 11 4.74 -1.72 17.52
CA VAL A 11 4.98 -1.81 18.97
C VAL A 11 5.24 -3.25 19.42
N ILE A 12 4.56 -4.26 18.85
CA ILE A 12 4.83 -5.67 19.19
C ILE A 12 6.18 -6.15 18.63
N LYS A 13 6.57 -5.67 17.43
CA LYS A 13 7.89 -5.94 16.82
C LYS A 13 9.05 -5.35 17.64
N TYR A 14 8.80 -4.32 18.45
CA TYR A 14 9.81 -3.69 19.32
C TYR A 14 9.77 -4.17 20.79
N MET A 15 8.89 -5.12 21.15
CA MET A 15 8.83 -5.70 22.50
C MET A 15 9.81 -6.89 22.68
N ARG A 16 11.10 -6.57 22.42
CA ARG A 16 12.35 -7.07 23.05
C ARG A 16 12.77 -8.54 22.88
N ASN A 17 13.48 -8.80 21.79
CA ASN A 17 14.46 -9.88 21.66
C ASN A 17 15.90 -9.31 21.76
N TYR A 18 16.77 -9.83 22.64
CA TYR A 18 18.16 -9.34 22.78
C TYR A 18 18.99 -9.61 21.52
N TYR A 19 18.66 -10.65 20.76
CA TYR A 19 19.29 -10.94 19.47
C TYR A 19 18.92 -9.89 18.41
N GLU A 20 17.67 -9.43 18.39
CA GLU A 20 17.21 -8.36 17.48
C GLU A 20 17.73 -6.98 17.90
N ILE A 21 17.79 -6.72 19.22
CA ILE A 21 18.42 -5.50 19.77
C ILE A 21 19.88 -5.40 19.34
N LEU A 22 20.58 -6.52 19.20
CA LEU A 22 21.94 -6.56 18.63
C LEU A 22 21.96 -6.81 17.12
N ASN A 23 20.82 -7.06 16.47
CA ASN A 23 20.70 -7.46 15.05
C ASN A 23 21.64 -8.60 14.65
N ILE A 24 21.58 -9.69 15.42
CA ILE A 24 22.43 -10.89 15.25
C ILE A 24 21.58 -12.16 15.32
N ASN A 25 22.14 -13.27 14.85
CA ASN A 25 21.48 -14.57 14.95
C ASN A 25 21.67 -15.17 16.37
N PRO A 26 20.72 -15.95 16.91
CA PRO A 26 20.93 -16.71 18.14
C PRO A 26 22.16 -17.64 18.12
N LYS A 27 22.62 -18.06 16.93
CA LYS A 27 23.85 -18.84 16.72
C LYS A 27 25.12 -18.00 16.66
N SER A 28 25.03 -16.67 16.78
CA SER A 28 26.19 -15.79 16.62
C SER A 28 27.26 -16.03 17.68
N SER A 29 28.51 -15.93 17.24
CA SER A 29 29.67 -16.08 18.12
C SER A 29 29.80 -14.88 19.06
N ILE A 30 30.56 -15.04 20.15
CA ILE A 30 30.86 -13.92 21.06
C ILE A 30 31.56 -12.77 20.31
N GLN A 31 32.39 -13.09 19.31
CA GLN A 31 33.07 -12.09 18.50
C GLN A 31 32.08 -11.27 17.65
N GLU A 32 31.08 -11.92 17.07
CA GLU A 32 30.00 -11.27 16.31
C GLU A 32 29.12 -10.39 17.20
N ILE A 33 28.79 -10.87 18.41
CA ILE A 33 28.05 -10.10 19.42
C ILE A 33 28.81 -8.81 19.76
N LYS A 34 30.12 -8.91 20.03
CA LYS A 34 30.99 -7.76 20.34
C LYS A 34 31.10 -6.81 19.15
N ARG A 35 31.20 -7.33 17.93
CA ARG A 35 31.26 -6.52 16.72
C ARG A 35 29.96 -5.73 16.52
N SER A 36 28.82 -6.39 16.65
CA SER A 36 27.52 -5.75 16.44
C SER A 36 27.19 -4.72 17.52
N PHE A 37 27.53 -5.02 18.78
CA PHE A 37 27.40 -4.06 19.88
C PHE A 37 28.16 -2.76 19.61
N ARG A 38 29.44 -2.85 19.18
CA ARG A 38 30.25 -1.66 18.87
C ARG A 38 29.65 -0.85 17.73
N LYS A 39 29.12 -1.52 16.69
CA LYS A 39 28.46 -0.86 15.56
C LYS A 39 27.22 -0.09 16.03
N LYS A 40 26.31 -0.75 16.75
CA LYS A 40 25.08 -0.13 17.24
C LYS A 40 25.31 0.94 18.30
N ALA A 41 26.30 0.78 19.16
CA ALA A 41 26.65 1.79 20.17
C ALA A 41 27.13 3.08 19.49
N LYS A 42 27.84 2.98 18.36
CA LYS A 42 28.23 4.14 17.55
C LYS A 42 27.02 4.80 16.88
N GLU A 43 26.04 4.02 16.40
CA GLU A 43 24.82 4.53 15.78
C GLU A 43 23.89 5.25 16.78
N ILE A 44 23.87 4.84 18.04
CA ILE A 44 23.01 5.41 19.09
C ILE A 44 23.68 6.61 19.79
N HIS A 45 24.97 6.89 19.54
CA HIS A 45 25.74 7.87 20.31
C HIS A 45 25.05 9.27 20.33
N PRO A 46 24.90 9.91 21.50
CA PRO A 46 24.15 11.17 21.64
C PRO A 46 24.71 12.33 20.81
N ASP A 47 25.99 12.29 20.42
CA ASP A 47 26.60 13.27 19.51
C ASP A 47 26.00 13.24 18.08
N LEU A 48 25.37 12.15 17.68
CA LEU A 48 24.73 12.00 16.37
C LEU A 48 23.23 12.33 16.37
N SER A 49 22.59 12.38 17.55
CA SER A 49 21.15 12.56 17.70
C SER A 49 20.81 13.69 18.67
N LYS A 50 21.04 14.95 18.24
CA LYS A 50 20.77 16.13 19.08
C LYS A 50 19.27 16.39 19.36
N GLU A 51 18.36 15.86 18.54
CA GLU A 51 16.91 16.09 18.68
C GLU A 51 16.19 15.12 19.63
N ASP A 52 16.82 14.03 20.09
CA ASP A 52 16.10 12.93 20.76
C ASP A 52 16.93 12.21 21.87
N GLN A 53 17.64 12.98 22.71
CA GLN A 53 18.52 12.46 23.77
C GLN A 53 17.88 11.38 24.66
N ARG A 54 16.62 11.55 25.08
CA ARG A 54 15.92 10.57 25.91
C ARG A 54 15.74 9.21 25.21
N LYS A 55 15.46 9.21 23.91
CA LYS A 55 15.31 7.96 23.14
C LYS A 55 16.67 7.28 22.95
N SER A 56 17.72 8.05 22.70
CA SER A 56 19.10 7.54 22.63
C SER A 56 19.52 6.86 23.94
N GLU A 57 19.22 7.47 25.10
CA GLU A 57 19.51 6.87 26.40
C GLU A 57 18.76 5.55 26.65
N GLU A 58 17.46 5.48 26.33
CA GLU A 58 16.67 4.26 26.49
C GLU A 58 17.16 3.13 25.57
N GLN A 59 17.47 3.46 24.31
CA GLN A 59 18.03 2.51 23.35
C GLN A 59 19.42 2.03 23.78
N MET A 60 20.26 2.92 24.32
CA MET A 60 21.58 2.57 24.84
C MET A 60 21.46 1.65 26.06
N LYS A 61 20.56 1.94 26.99
CA LYS A 61 20.28 1.07 28.15
C LYS A 61 19.86 -0.33 27.72
N LEU A 62 19.00 -0.44 26.69
CA LEU A 62 18.57 -1.72 26.15
C LEU A 62 19.69 -2.47 25.41
N LEU A 63 20.50 -1.76 24.62
CA LEU A 63 21.65 -2.32 23.92
C LEU A 63 22.70 -2.88 24.92
N LEU A 64 23.00 -2.12 25.97
CA LEU A 64 23.90 -2.56 27.04
C LEU A 64 23.37 -3.77 27.79
N LYS A 65 22.06 -3.81 28.06
CA LYS A 65 21.40 -4.95 28.72
C LYS A 65 21.46 -6.20 27.84
N ALA A 66 21.16 -6.08 26.55
CA ALA A 66 21.26 -7.17 25.58
C ALA A 66 22.69 -7.71 25.49
N TYR A 67 23.67 -6.81 25.35
CA TYR A 67 25.08 -7.14 25.31
C TYR A 67 25.52 -7.89 26.57
N LYS A 68 25.22 -7.36 27.77
CA LYS A 68 25.61 -7.96 29.06
C LYS A 68 25.06 -9.39 29.23
N ILE A 69 23.84 -9.63 28.78
CA ILE A 69 23.22 -10.97 28.85
C ILE A 69 23.84 -11.90 27.82
N LEU A 70 24.03 -11.46 26.58
CA LEU A 70 24.48 -12.32 25.48
C LEU A 70 26.00 -12.57 25.45
N THR A 71 26.83 -11.74 26.08
CA THR A 71 28.28 -11.99 26.17
C THR A 71 28.71 -12.87 27.33
N ASN A 72 27.87 -13.02 28.36
CA ASN A 72 28.17 -13.89 29.49
C ASN A 72 27.62 -15.30 29.19
N PRO A 73 28.45 -16.35 29.15
CA PRO A 73 28.01 -17.70 28.77
C PRO A 73 26.84 -18.22 29.61
N ASP A 74 26.91 -18.11 30.94
CA ASP A 74 25.88 -18.64 31.85
C ASP A 74 24.56 -17.87 31.71
N ARG A 75 24.62 -16.54 31.59
CA ARG A 75 23.43 -15.69 31.40
C ARG A 75 22.81 -15.87 30.03
N ARG A 76 23.64 -16.05 28.99
CA ARG A 76 23.18 -16.39 27.64
C ARG A 76 22.51 -17.75 27.64
N GLU A 77 23.07 -18.74 28.33
CA GLU A 77 22.47 -20.08 28.41
C GLU A 77 21.10 -20.05 29.12
N GLN A 78 20.99 -19.33 30.25
CA GLN A 78 19.72 -19.14 30.96
C GLN A 78 18.71 -18.39 30.10
N TYR A 79 19.16 -17.32 29.43
CA TYR A 79 18.34 -16.59 28.47
C TYR A 79 17.91 -17.48 27.30
N ASP A 80 18.78 -18.34 26.78
CA ASP A 80 18.51 -19.26 25.68
C ASP A 80 17.58 -20.40 26.07
N LYS A 81 17.60 -20.84 27.33
CA LYS A 81 16.63 -21.81 27.86
C LYS A 81 15.23 -21.19 27.93
N LEU A 82 15.12 -19.95 28.42
CA LEU A 82 13.85 -19.23 28.47
C LEU A 82 13.38 -18.85 27.06
N TYR A 83 14.28 -18.32 26.24
CA TYR A 83 14.08 -18.00 24.84
C TYR A 83 13.59 -19.23 24.11
N ARG A 84 14.25 -20.39 24.19
CA ARG A 84 13.75 -21.62 23.55
C ARG A 84 12.39 -22.08 24.07
N ARG A 85 12.08 -21.93 25.36
CA ARG A 85 10.78 -22.34 25.94
C ARG A 85 9.62 -21.43 25.50
N VAL A 86 9.87 -20.13 25.39
CA VAL A 86 8.90 -19.12 24.94
C VAL A 86 8.80 -19.13 23.41
N TYR A 87 9.95 -19.18 22.74
CA TYR A 87 10.09 -19.20 21.30
C TYR A 87 9.67 -20.55 20.70
N SER A 88 9.77 -21.70 21.37
CA SER A 88 9.21 -22.97 20.83
C SER A 88 7.68 -22.97 20.84
N ARG A 89 7.05 -22.29 21.81
CA ARG A 89 5.60 -22.00 21.81
C ARG A 89 5.20 -20.90 20.84
N TYR A 90 6.12 -19.99 20.49
CA TYR A 90 5.94 -18.93 19.47
C TYR A 90 6.51 -19.30 18.07
N SER A 91 7.17 -20.45 17.91
CA SER A 91 7.83 -20.91 16.66
C SER A 91 6.89 -21.78 15.82
N PHE A 92 5.58 -21.66 16.04
CA PHE A 92 4.68 -21.95 14.94
C PHE A 92 4.90 -20.86 13.89
N SER A 93 5.76 -21.16 12.91
CA SER A 93 5.87 -20.31 11.73
C SER A 93 4.58 -20.48 10.93
N TYR A 94 3.58 -19.67 11.28
CA TYR A 94 2.25 -19.73 10.68
C TYR A 94 2.35 -19.65 9.15
N ARG A 95 3.26 -18.81 8.64
CA ARG A 95 3.59 -18.72 7.22
C ARG A 95 4.06 -20.04 6.64
N GLU A 96 5.05 -20.70 7.26
CA GLU A 96 5.59 -21.98 6.75
C GLU A 96 4.56 -23.11 6.88
N TYR A 97 3.70 -23.05 7.89
CA TYR A 97 2.56 -23.95 8.01
C TYR A 97 1.60 -23.80 6.82
N LEU A 98 1.23 -22.57 6.45
CA LEU A 98 0.37 -22.31 5.30
C LEU A 98 1.04 -22.69 3.98
N LYS A 99 2.34 -22.36 3.80
CA LYS A 99 3.12 -22.70 2.60
C LYS A 99 3.21 -24.20 2.32
N LYS A 100 3.17 -25.05 3.36
CA LYS A 100 3.19 -26.51 3.19
C LYS A 100 1.88 -27.06 2.60
N LYS A 101 0.78 -26.33 2.72
CA LYS A 101 -0.55 -26.77 2.29
C LYS A 101 -0.90 -26.25 0.89
N LYS A 102 -0.11 -26.61 -0.11
CA LYS A 102 -0.23 -26.09 -1.48
C LYS A 102 -1.57 -26.41 -2.14
N ASP A 103 -2.11 -27.59 -1.85
CA ASP A 103 -3.36 -28.08 -2.46
C ASP A 103 -4.63 -27.58 -1.74
N ASP A 104 -4.47 -26.84 -0.63
CA ASP A 104 -5.59 -26.27 0.12
C ASP A 104 -5.74 -24.78 -0.16
N PHE A 105 -6.71 -24.44 -1.02
CA PHE A 105 -6.99 -23.05 -1.39
C PHE A 105 -7.35 -22.15 -0.20
N TYR A 106 -7.94 -22.69 0.87
CA TYR A 106 -8.19 -21.91 2.08
C TYR A 106 -6.87 -21.45 2.73
N SER A 107 -5.92 -22.38 2.87
CA SER A 107 -4.58 -22.07 3.39
C SER A 107 -3.80 -21.15 2.43
N GLN A 108 -3.94 -21.30 1.12
CA GLN A 108 -3.32 -20.40 0.14
C GLN A 108 -3.88 -18.98 0.24
N ALA A 109 -5.21 -18.81 0.36
CA ALA A 109 -5.83 -17.50 0.56
C ALA A 109 -5.35 -16.82 1.85
N LYS A 110 -5.26 -17.58 2.95
CA LYS A 110 -4.69 -17.11 4.21
C LYS A 110 -3.23 -16.73 4.09
N LEU A 111 -2.45 -17.45 3.29
CA LEU A 111 -1.03 -17.16 3.06
C LEU A 111 -0.84 -15.86 2.30
N ILE A 112 -1.61 -15.65 1.22
CA ILE A 112 -1.61 -14.39 0.46
C ILE A 112 -1.90 -13.23 1.41
N PHE A 113 -2.98 -13.32 2.18
CA PHE A 113 -3.36 -12.25 3.09
C PHE A 113 -2.31 -12.02 4.18
N TYR A 114 -1.77 -13.10 4.76
CA TYR A 114 -0.69 -13.02 5.73
C TYR A 114 0.55 -12.32 5.15
N ASP A 115 0.98 -12.67 3.94
CA ASP A 115 2.16 -12.09 3.31
C ASP A 115 1.94 -10.60 2.98
N LEU A 116 0.74 -10.21 2.53
CA LEU A 116 0.35 -8.81 2.34
C LEU A 116 0.43 -8.00 3.65
N LEU A 117 -0.13 -8.52 4.74
CA LEU A 117 -0.07 -7.88 6.06
C LEU A 117 1.37 -7.73 6.59
N ASN A 118 2.27 -8.60 6.16
CA ASN A 118 3.68 -8.60 6.57
C ASN A 118 4.61 -7.91 5.56
N LEU A 119 4.05 -7.07 4.67
CA LEU A 119 4.80 -6.31 3.66
C LEU A 119 5.60 -7.18 2.68
N ARG A 120 5.21 -8.46 2.51
CA ARG A 120 5.75 -9.39 1.51
C ARG A 120 4.85 -9.39 0.28
N LYS A 121 4.59 -8.19 -0.24
CA LYS A 121 3.64 -7.99 -1.35
C LYS A 121 4.04 -8.76 -2.59
N ASP A 122 5.34 -8.87 -2.84
CA ASP A 122 5.82 -9.59 -4.02
C ASP A 122 5.53 -11.08 -3.97
N ASP A 123 5.85 -11.73 -2.84
CA ASP A 123 5.54 -13.14 -2.60
C ASP A 123 4.03 -13.38 -2.72
N ALA A 124 3.22 -12.51 -2.11
CA ALA A 124 1.77 -12.64 -2.09
C ALA A 124 1.15 -12.50 -3.48
N ILE A 125 1.53 -11.47 -4.24
CA ILE A 125 0.99 -11.22 -5.58
C ILE A 125 1.43 -12.34 -6.53
N SER A 126 2.71 -12.75 -6.48
CA SER A 126 3.19 -13.85 -7.33
C SER A 126 2.45 -15.16 -7.05
N LEU A 127 2.18 -15.49 -5.78
CA LEU A 127 1.36 -16.64 -5.42
C LEU A 127 -0.08 -16.49 -5.94
N TYR A 128 -0.69 -15.33 -5.71
CA TYR A 128 -2.06 -15.04 -6.12
C TYR A 128 -2.24 -15.13 -7.65
N GLU A 129 -1.34 -14.53 -8.43
CA GLU A 129 -1.39 -14.57 -9.89
C GLU A 129 -1.20 -15.99 -10.44
N ASN A 130 -0.31 -16.78 -9.84
CA ASN A 130 -0.13 -18.17 -10.24
C ASN A 130 -1.40 -18.99 -9.98
N LEU A 131 -2.03 -18.84 -8.81
CA LEU A 131 -3.27 -19.55 -8.49
C LEU A 131 -4.41 -19.17 -9.42
N CYS A 132 -4.56 -17.89 -9.74
CA CYS A 132 -5.59 -17.42 -10.69
C CYS A 132 -5.31 -17.85 -12.14
N ARG A 133 -4.05 -18.11 -12.51
CA ARG A 133 -3.69 -18.59 -13.85
C ARG A 133 -3.94 -20.09 -14.01
N GLU A 134 -3.65 -20.87 -12.98
CA GLU A 134 -3.68 -22.34 -13.04
C GLU A 134 -5.04 -22.92 -12.67
N THR A 135 -5.89 -22.18 -11.94
CA THR A 135 -7.15 -22.69 -11.38
C THR A 135 -8.26 -21.64 -11.39
N ASP A 136 -9.48 -21.99 -10.95
CA ASP A 136 -10.60 -21.05 -10.81
C ASP A 136 -10.59 -20.28 -9.47
N PHE A 137 -9.40 -20.11 -8.88
CA PHE A 137 -9.19 -19.54 -7.57
C PHE A 137 -9.74 -18.11 -7.45
N LYS A 138 -10.54 -17.88 -6.40
CA LYS A 138 -11.15 -16.59 -6.05
C LYS A 138 -11.06 -16.37 -4.56
N LEU A 139 -10.44 -15.26 -4.13
CA LEU A 139 -10.23 -14.96 -2.71
C LEU A 139 -11.54 -14.90 -1.92
N GLU A 140 -12.60 -14.37 -2.54
CA GLU A 140 -13.94 -14.27 -1.93
C GLU A 140 -14.56 -15.62 -1.55
N LYS A 141 -14.12 -16.75 -2.15
CA LYS A 141 -14.59 -18.10 -1.78
C LYS A 141 -13.98 -18.59 -0.46
N TYR A 142 -12.83 -18.04 -0.06
CA TYR A 142 -11.99 -18.60 1.00
C TYR A 142 -11.73 -17.63 2.15
N LEU A 143 -11.99 -16.34 1.95
CA LEU A 143 -11.86 -15.32 2.98
C LEU A 143 -13.24 -14.87 3.46
N SER A 144 -13.32 -14.48 4.74
CA SER A 144 -14.49 -13.76 5.22
C SER A 144 -14.64 -12.44 4.45
N ARG A 145 -15.84 -11.87 4.41
CA ARG A 145 -16.05 -10.59 3.71
C ARG A 145 -15.09 -9.49 4.19
N ALA A 146 -14.86 -9.40 5.50
CA ALA A 146 -13.93 -8.44 6.09
C ALA A 146 -12.48 -8.70 5.62
N ASP A 147 -11.99 -9.93 5.78
CA ASP A 147 -10.64 -10.31 5.35
C ASP A 147 -10.45 -10.13 3.84
N PHE A 148 -11.48 -10.42 3.06
CA PHE A 148 -11.47 -10.23 1.61
C PHE A 148 -11.31 -8.75 1.25
N MET A 149 -12.04 -7.86 1.92
CA MET A 149 -11.98 -6.41 1.69
C MET A 149 -10.59 -5.87 2.02
N ASP A 150 -10.03 -6.23 3.18
CA ASP A 150 -8.68 -5.82 3.59
C ASP A 150 -7.60 -6.41 2.67
N CYS A 151 -7.70 -7.69 2.34
CA CYS A 151 -6.77 -8.37 1.43
C CYS A 151 -6.79 -7.74 0.04
N THR A 152 -7.98 -7.42 -0.48
CA THR A 152 -8.16 -6.79 -1.79
C THR A 152 -7.55 -5.39 -1.80
N PHE A 153 -7.69 -4.63 -0.72
CA PHE A 153 -7.04 -3.31 -0.60
C PHE A 153 -5.52 -3.43 -0.66
N LEU A 154 -4.94 -4.37 0.10
CA LEU A 154 -3.49 -4.59 0.10
C LEU A 154 -2.97 -5.10 -1.25
N LEU A 155 -3.75 -5.92 -1.97
CA LEU A 155 -3.44 -6.29 -3.35
C LEU A 155 -3.42 -5.06 -4.27
N ALA A 156 -4.44 -4.19 -4.19
CA ALA A 156 -4.50 -2.97 -4.99
C ALA A 156 -3.29 -2.05 -4.75
N GLU A 157 -2.88 -1.89 -3.48
CA GLU A 157 -1.66 -1.15 -3.11
C GLU A 157 -0.41 -1.80 -3.72
N GLY A 158 -0.28 -3.13 -3.64
CA GLY A 158 0.88 -3.83 -4.19
C GLY A 158 0.94 -3.79 -5.73
N TYR A 159 -0.20 -3.89 -6.42
CA TYR A 159 -0.24 -3.68 -7.87
C TYR A 159 0.10 -2.23 -8.26
N THR A 160 -0.35 -1.26 -7.46
CA THR A 160 0.00 0.15 -7.66
C THR A 160 1.50 0.38 -7.56
N GLU A 161 2.17 -0.25 -6.58
CA GLU A 161 3.62 -0.17 -6.40
C GLU A 161 4.40 -0.82 -7.54
N ARG A 162 3.85 -1.89 -8.13
CA ARG A 162 4.41 -2.56 -9.31
C ARG A 162 4.14 -1.85 -10.63
N GLY A 163 3.33 -0.79 -10.63
CA GLY A 163 2.92 -0.10 -11.86
C GLY A 163 1.81 -0.80 -12.66
N ASP A 164 1.21 -1.88 -12.13
CA ASP A 164 0.06 -2.55 -12.75
C ASP A 164 -1.23 -1.80 -12.39
N TYR A 165 -1.37 -0.60 -12.95
CA TYR A 165 -2.46 0.31 -12.63
C TYR A 165 -3.83 -0.23 -13.05
N GLN A 166 -3.89 -1.05 -14.10
CA GLN A 166 -5.15 -1.65 -14.54
C GLN A 166 -5.70 -2.61 -13.49
N LYS A 167 -4.87 -3.51 -12.94
CA LYS A 167 -5.29 -4.40 -11.85
C LYS A 167 -5.55 -3.62 -10.56
N ALA A 168 -4.69 -2.66 -10.23
CA ALA A 168 -4.92 -1.83 -9.04
C ALA A 168 -6.31 -1.16 -9.09
N TYR A 169 -6.67 -0.55 -10.22
CA TYR A 169 -7.97 0.08 -10.40
C TYR A 169 -9.12 -0.91 -10.26
N SER A 170 -9.01 -2.10 -10.88
CA SER A 170 -10.09 -3.09 -10.82
C SER A 170 -10.35 -3.56 -9.39
N TYR A 171 -9.32 -3.69 -8.55
CA TYR A 171 -9.48 -4.03 -7.13
C TYR A 171 -10.04 -2.88 -6.29
N TYR A 172 -9.59 -1.63 -6.47
CA TYR A 172 -10.22 -0.50 -5.79
C TYR A 172 -11.70 -0.36 -6.17
N LYS A 173 -12.03 -0.52 -7.45
CA LYS A 173 -13.41 -0.56 -7.93
C LYS A 173 -14.21 -1.69 -7.27
N LYS A 174 -13.64 -2.89 -7.17
CA LYS A 174 -14.29 -4.04 -6.50
C LYS A 174 -14.60 -3.70 -5.04
N ILE A 175 -13.66 -3.11 -4.31
CA ILE A 175 -13.86 -2.65 -2.93
C ILE A 175 -14.98 -1.62 -2.85
N TYR A 176 -14.96 -0.60 -3.72
CA TYR A 176 -15.98 0.44 -3.75
C TYR A 176 -17.39 -0.14 -3.96
N LEU A 177 -17.55 -1.05 -4.92
CA LEU A 177 -18.83 -1.71 -5.19
C LEU A 177 -19.30 -2.55 -3.99
N TYR A 178 -18.40 -3.30 -3.35
CA TYR A 178 -18.74 -4.06 -2.16
C TYR A 178 -19.17 -3.15 -1.00
N GLU A 179 -18.52 -2.00 -0.82
CA GLU A 179 -18.89 -1.03 0.21
C GLU A 179 -20.33 -0.50 0.00
N LEU A 180 -20.72 -0.24 -1.26
CA LEU A 180 -22.09 0.18 -1.60
C LEU A 180 -23.14 -0.89 -1.26
N GLU A 181 -22.82 -2.18 -1.43
CA GLU A 181 -23.73 -3.27 -1.07
C GLU A 181 -23.94 -3.38 0.45
N LYS A 182 -22.85 -3.25 1.22
CA LYS A 182 -22.88 -3.30 2.68
C LYS A 182 -21.72 -2.51 3.29
N PRO A 183 -21.98 -1.39 3.98
CA PRO A 183 -20.92 -0.59 4.57
C PRO A 183 -20.02 -1.38 5.52
N TYR A 184 -18.72 -1.21 5.40
CA TYR A 184 -17.68 -1.85 6.22
C TYR A 184 -16.57 -0.85 6.55
N PHE A 185 -16.07 -0.14 5.54
CA PHE A 185 -14.97 0.82 5.67
C PHE A 185 -15.39 2.15 6.29
N HIS A 186 -16.68 2.49 6.31
CA HIS A 186 -17.20 3.74 6.88
C HIS A 186 -16.42 4.95 6.33
N HIS A 187 -15.73 5.71 7.17
CA HIS A 187 -14.90 6.86 6.76
C HIS A 187 -13.74 6.48 5.84
N PHE A 188 -13.39 5.20 5.71
CA PHE A 188 -12.27 4.75 4.86
C PHE A 188 -12.61 4.72 3.36
N ILE A 189 -13.87 4.93 2.99
CA ILE A 189 -14.29 4.97 1.58
C ILE A 189 -13.69 6.16 0.84
N ASP A 190 -13.49 7.28 1.51
CA ASP A 190 -12.89 8.48 0.93
C ASP A 190 -11.43 8.21 0.52
N GLU A 191 -10.68 7.43 1.30
CA GLU A 191 -9.34 6.98 0.91
C GLU A 191 -9.37 6.12 -0.36
N ILE A 192 -10.33 5.21 -0.51
CA ILE A 192 -10.48 4.39 -1.73
C ILE A 192 -10.77 5.28 -2.95
N ILE A 193 -11.70 6.22 -2.80
CA ILE A 193 -12.05 7.19 -3.84
C ILE A 193 -10.81 8.01 -4.23
N ASP A 194 -10.05 8.48 -3.24
CA ASP A 194 -8.83 9.24 -3.46
C ASP A 194 -7.75 8.40 -4.17
N ARG A 195 -7.60 7.11 -3.85
CA ARG A 195 -6.69 6.20 -4.59
C ARG A 195 -7.14 6.00 -6.03
N MET A 196 -8.43 5.78 -6.27
CA MET A 196 -8.97 5.66 -7.63
C MET A 196 -8.74 6.94 -8.44
N ARG A 197 -9.00 8.11 -7.84
CA ARG A 197 -8.70 9.42 -8.44
C ARG A 197 -7.23 9.56 -8.75
N ASP A 198 -6.35 9.28 -7.79
CA ASP A 198 -4.90 9.43 -7.95
C ASP A 198 -4.37 8.57 -9.12
N LEU A 199 -4.84 7.32 -9.15
CA LEU A 199 -4.47 6.34 -10.16
C LEU A 199 -4.87 6.81 -11.56
N VAL A 200 -6.15 7.13 -11.78
CA VAL A 200 -6.66 7.50 -13.10
C VAL A 200 -6.19 8.89 -13.52
N CYS A 201 -6.29 9.88 -12.64
CA CYS A 201 -6.08 11.28 -13.02
C CYS A 201 -4.61 11.69 -13.07
N PHE A 202 -3.70 10.89 -12.52
CA PHE A 202 -2.27 11.19 -12.47
C PHE A 202 -1.38 10.01 -12.87
N LYS A 203 -1.48 8.84 -12.21
CA LYS A 203 -0.53 7.74 -12.47
C LYS A 203 -0.68 7.08 -13.83
N MET A 204 -1.91 6.97 -14.33
CA MET A 204 -2.20 6.40 -15.65
C MET A 204 -1.94 7.39 -16.80
N VAL A 205 -1.83 8.69 -16.51
CA VAL A 205 -1.63 9.73 -17.52
C VAL A 205 -0.25 9.57 -18.15
N GLY A 206 -0.19 9.46 -19.47
CA GLY A 206 1.05 9.22 -20.22
C GLY A 206 1.50 7.76 -20.26
N VAL A 207 0.89 6.88 -19.46
CA VAL A 207 1.09 5.42 -19.53
C VAL A 207 0.06 4.76 -20.44
N PHE A 208 -1.19 5.22 -20.37
CA PHE A 208 -2.30 4.75 -21.21
C PHE A 208 -2.62 5.75 -22.32
N ASN A 209 -3.16 5.25 -23.43
CA ASN A 209 -3.68 6.11 -24.49
C ASN A 209 -4.95 6.85 -24.03
N GLY A 210 -5.30 7.93 -24.74
CA GLY A 210 -6.42 8.79 -24.36
C GLY A 210 -7.76 8.06 -24.31
N GLU A 211 -8.05 7.16 -25.26
CA GLU A 211 -9.31 6.40 -25.31
C GLU A 211 -9.49 5.48 -24.10
N THR A 212 -8.43 4.76 -23.72
CA THR A 212 -8.42 3.89 -22.54
C THR A 212 -8.62 4.73 -21.28
N LEU A 213 -7.94 5.88 -21.19
CA LEU A 213 -8.08 6.78 -20.05
C LEU A 213 -9.49 7.37 -19.93
N LEU A 214 -10.14 7.68 -21.05
CA LEU A 214 -11.53 8.13 -21.08
C LEU A 214 -12.48 7.07 -20.49
N ALA A 215 -12.26 5.78 -20.77
CA ALA A 215 -13.09 4.71 -20.21
C ALA A 215 -13.02 4.67 -18.67
N TYR A 216 -11.83 4.85 -18.08
CA TYR A 216 -11.67 4.93 -16.63
C TYR A 216 -12.28 6.21 -16.03
N LEU A 217 -12.12 7.36 -16.70
CA LEU A 217 -12.72 8.61 -16.25
C LEU A 217 -14.26 8.56 -16.29
N ASP A 218 -14.83 7.95 -17.31
CA ASP A 218 -16.28 7.76 -17.44
C ASP A 218 -16.83 6.84 -16.35
N ASP A 219 -16.06 5.82 -15.96
CA ASP A 219 -16.37 4.97 -14.81
C ASP A 219 -16.38 5.76 -13.50
N LEU A 220 -15.39 6.64 -13.26
CA LEU A 220 -15.37 7.53 -12.09
C LEU A 220 -16.55 8.49 -12.05
N ILE A 221 -16.95 9.04 -13.20
CA ILE A 221 -18.11 9.93 -13.32
C ILE A 221 -19.40 9.17 -12.97
N ARG A 222 -19.53 7.91 -13.40
CA ARG A 222 -20.70 7.07 -13.12
C ARG A 222 -20.89 6.77 -11.65
N PHE A 223 -19.82 6.68 -10.86
CA PHE A 223 -19.95 6.49 -9.41
C PHE A 223 -20.54 7.71 -8.68
N ASN A 224 -20.55 8.88 -9.33
CA ASN A 224 -21.21 10.09 -8.86
C ASN A 224 -20.86 10.46 -7.40
N PHE A 225 -19.56 10.49 -7.07
CA PHE A 225 -19.09 10.73 -5.70
C PHE A 225 -19.58 12.06 -5.11
N SER A 226 -19.01 13.19 -5.56
CA SER A 226 -19.39 14.53 -5.13
C SER A 226 -19.41 15.47 -6.33
N ASN A 227 -20.22 16.54 -6.29
CA ASN A 227 -20.23 17.54 -7.37
C ASN A 227 -18.84 18.12 -7.64
N LYS A 228 -18.01 18.24 -6.61
CA LYS A 228 -16.63 18.73 -6.74
C LYS A 228 -15.74 17.73 -7.49
N ASP A 229 -15.82 16.44 -7.16
CA ASP A 229 -15.04 15.39 -7.82
C ASP A 229 -15.53 15.13 -9.24
N THR A 230 -16.85 15.05 -9.44
CA THR A 230 -17.44 14.89 -10.77
C THR A 230 -17.08 16.06 -11.69
N ALA A 231 -17.10 17.31 -11.18
CA ALA A 231 -16.61 18.46 -11.94
C ALA A 231 -15.13 18.34 -12.31
N PHE A 232 -14.30 17.83 -11.39
CA PHE A 232 -12.89 17.59 -11.64
C PHE A 232 -12.68 16.49 -12.70
N PHE A 233 -13.44 15.40 -12.67
CA PHE A 233 -13.36 14.33 -13.68
C PHE A 233 -13.79 14.81 -15.05
N TYR A 234 -14.86 15.60 -15.16
CA TYR A 234 -15.25 16.22 -16.42
C TYR A 234 -14.16 17.13 -17.00
N LYS A 235 -13.44 17.86 -16.14
CA LYS A 235 -12.25 18.61 -16.56
C LYS A 235 -11.17 17.68 -17.12
N LYS A 236 -10.91 16.56 -16.47
CA LYS A 236 -9.92 15.56 -16.93
C LYS A 236 -10.33 14.95 -18.27
N VAL A 237 -11.60 14.65 -18.47
CA VAL A 237 -12.14 14.22 -19.77
C VAL A 237 -11.91 15.29 -20.85
N ALA A 238 -12.16 16.56 -20.54
CA ALA A 238 -11.89 17.67 -21.47
C ALA A 238 -10.41 17.81 -21.83
N GLU A 239 -9.50 17.66 -20.84
CA GLU A 239 -8.05 17.64 -21.08
C GLU A 239 -7.66 16.52 -22.06
N VAL A 240 -8.23 15.32 -21.89
CA VAL A 240 -7.95 14.16 -22.76
C VAL A 240 -8.51 14.39 -24.17
N TYR A 241 -9.77 14.81 -24.33
CA TYR A 241 -10.33 15.11 -25.66
C TYR A 241 -9.55 16.20 -26.40
N SER A 242 -9.12 17.24 -25.69
CA SER A 242 -8.27 18.29 -26.28
C SER A 242 -6.93 17.71 -26.75
N SER A 243 -6.32 16.81 -25.98
CA SER A 243 -5.07 16.13 -26.39
C SER A 243 -5.23 15.23 -27.62
N LEU A 244 -6.45 14.70 -27.84
CA LEU A 244 -6.81 13.92 -29.03
C LEU A 244 -7.24 14.79 -30.22
N GLY A 245 -7.21 16.12 -30.08
CA GLY A 245 -7.66 17.06 -31.12
C GLY A 245 -9.18 17.24 -31.23
N ASN A 246 -9.97 16.57 -30.38
CA ASN A 246 -11.43 16.68 -30.37
C ASN A 246 -11.89 17.85 -29.49
N ASN A 247 -11.62 19.06 -29.95
CA ASN A 247 -11.88 20.29 -29.21
C ASN A 247 -13.36 20.54 -28.90
N ASN A 248 -14.26 20.12 -29.80
CA ASN A 248 -15.71 20.26 -29.58
C ASN A 248 -16.17 19.43 -28.38
N GLN A 249 -15.75 18.16 -28.30
CA GLN A 249 -16.04 17.33 -27.13
C GLN A 249 -15.37 17.88 -25.87
N ALA A 250 -14.13 18.39 -25.98
CA ALA A 250 -13.45 19.00 -24.86
C ALA A 250 -14.25 20.17 -24.25
N LEU A 251 -14.83 21.06 -25.07
CA LEU A 251 -15.66 22.17 -24.59
C LEU A 251 -16.95 21.68 -23.91
N ILE A 252 -17.65 20.72 -24.51
CA ILE A 252 -18.89 20.14 -23.95
C ILE A 252 -18.63 19.59 -22.54
N TYR A 253 -17.57 18.81 -22.37
CA TYR A 253 -17.24 18.23 -21.07
C TYR A 253 -16.75 19.29 -20.07
N LEU A 254 -16.03 20.31 -20.52
CA LEU A 254 -15.62 21.41 -19.65
C LEU A 254 -16.82 22.21 -19.12
N GLU A 255 -17.83 22.43 -19.95
CA GLU A 255 -19.10 23.05 -19.55
C GLU A 255 -19.86 22.20 -18.53
N LYS A 256 -19.96 20.88 -18.75
CA LYS A 256 -20.53 19.96 -17.76
C LYS A 256 -19.85 20.09 -16.39
N GLY A 257 -18.52 20.18 -16.38
CA GLY A 257 -17.75 20.41 -15.14
C GLY A 257 -18.04 21.75 -14.47
N LEU A 258 -18.12 22.84 -15.25
CA LEU A 258 -18.43 24.18 -14.75
C LEU A 258 -19.84 24.32 -14.20
N ASN A 259 -20.80 23.59 -14.77
CA ASN A 259 -22.18 23.56 -14.29
C ASN A 259 -22.27 22.95 -12.88
N LEU A 260 -21.43 21.96 -12.57
CA LEU A 260 -21.34 21.37 -11.23
C LEU A 260 -20.49 22.21 -10.27
N ASN A 261 -19.43 22.86 -10.76
CA ASN A 261 -18.56 23.72 -9.95
C ASN A 261 -18.05 24.93 -10.75
N ARG A 262 -18.67 26.09 -10.52
CA ARG A 262 -18.31 27.35 -11.19
C ARG A 262 -16.88 27.84 -10.88
N LYS A 263 -16.28 27.41 -9.77
CA LYS A 263 -14.92 27.80 -9.33
C LYS A 263 -13.88 26.71 -9.64
N LEU A 264 -14.14 25.87 -10.63
CA LEU A 264 -13.23 24.80 -11.04
C LEU A 264 -11.86 25.36 -11.47
N SER A 265 -10.79 24.83 -10.87
CA SER A 265 -9.43 25.33 -11.06
C SER A 265 -8.81 24.87 -12.40
N GLY A 266 -7.99 25.75 -13.00
CA GLY A 266 -7.26 25.46 -14.24
C GLY A 266 -8.08 25.62 -15.53
N VAL A 267 -9.36 25.99 -15.44
CA VAL A 267 -10.27 26.10 -16.60
C VAL A 267 -9.81 27.15 -17.61
N LYS A 268 -9.32 28.32 -17.16
CA LYS A 268 -8.92 29.42 -18.04
C LYS A 268 -7.86 28.98 -19.07
N LYS A 269 -6.77 28.36 -18.58
CA LYS A 269 -5.69 27.85 -19.42
C LYS A 269 -6.17 26.78 -20.39
N LEU A 270 -7.08 25.90 -19.95
CA LEU A 270 -7.64 24.86 -20.80
C LEU A 270 -8.51 25.44 -21.92
N LYS A 271 -9.37 26.43 -21.62
CA LYS A 271 -10.17 27.14 -22.64
C LYS A 271 -9.28 27.83 -23.67
N GLU A 272 -8.26 28.56 -23.24
CA GLU A 272 -7.29 29.23 -24.13
C GLU A 272 -6.62 28.23 -25.07
N LYS A 273 -6.18 27.08 -24.55
CA LYS A 273 -5.58 26.00 -25.35
C LYS A 273 -6.56 25.45 -26.39
N ILE A 274 -7.79 25.13 -25.98
CA ILE A 274 -8.80 24.57 -26.88
C ILE A 274 -9.15 25.58 -27.99
N SER A 275 -9.38 26.85 -27.64
CA SER A 275 -9.72 27.91 -28.59
C SER A 275 -8.61 28.18 -29.61
N TYR A 276 -7.35 28.20 -29.16
CA TYR A 276 -6.20 28.37 -30.07
C TYR A 276 -6.14 27.26 -31.12
N HIS A 277 -6.29 25.99 -30.71
CA HIS A 277 -6.24 24.86 -31.64
C HIS A 277 -7.43 24.84 -32.62
N THR A 278 -8.62 25.28 -32.19
CA THR A 278 -9.77 25.40 -33.09
C THR A 278 -9.56 26.47 -34.17
N LEU A 279 -8.96 27.61 -33.82
CA LEU A 279 -8.66 28.69 -34.77
C LEU A 279 -7.59 28.29 -35.79
N VAL A 280 -6.53 27.61 -35.35
CA VAL A 280 -5.46 27.12 -36.25
C VAL A 280 -5.99 26.07 -37.22
N ASN A 281 -6.89 25.18 -36.79
CA ASN A 281 -7.47 24.17 -37.68
C ASN A 281 -8.38 24.79 -38.75
N LEU A 282 -9.09 25.87 -38.46
CA LEU A 282 -9.92 26.60 -39.43
C LEU A 282 -9.09 27.39 -40.46
N GLN A 283 -7.84 27.73 -40.15
CA GLN A 283 -6.94 28.44 -41.07
C GLN A 283 -6.18 27.49 -42.02
N ASN A 284 -6.16 26.19 -41.73
CA ASN A 284 -5.42 25.17 -42.48
C ASN A 284 -6.34 24.24 -43.32
N THR A 285 -7.66 24.48 -43.32
CA THR A 285 -8.69 23.83 -44.15
C THR A 285 -9.22 24.79 -45.19
#